data_AF-A0A1B8TB44-F1
#
_entry.id   AF-A0A1B8TB44-F1
#
_cell.length_a   1.000
_cell.length_b   1.000
_cell.length_c   1.000
_cell.angle_alpha   90.00
_cell.angle_beta   90.00
_cell.angle_gamma   90.00
#
_symmetry.space_group_name_H-M   'P 1'
#
loop_
_entity.id
_entity.type
_entity.pdbx_description
1 polymer ?
#
loop_
_entity_poly.entity_id
_entity_poly.type
_entity_poly.pdbx_seq_one_letter_code
_entity_poly.pdbx_strand_id
1 'polypeptide(L)'
;MQFKNIIAYRLTQPLQIDQDALEKALATKSFRPCESQEASTSGFVSALPATKTEESNETPALSLWAENCVLICLMTESKILPTAAINQKVKDKVTEIEKSQLRKVYRKEKDQIKDEVLLEYLPKVLSKRSTTYAAIDLKDSLVYVDANTHKQAEALLSTLREAIGSLPVRPVSVKISPSATLTDWLKNQQTTNGFFILSDCEMRTIADEVSVVRFTNEDLSSEEVLNHLRAGKMVTKLRLAFEDKLSFTLMDNMQIKAFRLEDILLDQASKDGGDDSASQYCATFVMSILTLRNFLPNLFEALGGEEVPASIDDAAGTAQSVETAVEDLIRAAEQFVVDTQRASISAIQRKFKIGYNQAARLVESLEAKGVVSAMNQQGARTVLTPAGAAA
;
A
#
# COMPACT_ATOMS: atom_id res chain seq x y z
N MET A 1 10.24 11.81 -17.81
CA MET A 1 10.41 10.86 -16.69
C MET A 1 9.76 9.54 -17.03
N GLN A 2 10.33 8.42 -16.59
CA GLN A 2 9.64 7.11 -16.59
C GLN A 2 9.64 6.54 -15.17
N PHE A 3 8.48 6.10 -14.69
CA PHE A 3 8.35 5.38 -13.44
C PHE A 3 9.00 4.01 -13.55
N LYS A 4 9.81 3.60 -12.58
CA LYS A 4 10.37 2.24 -12.54
C LYS A 4 9.55 1.30 -11.68
N ASN A 5 8.96 1.84 -10.63
CA ASN A 5 8.03 1.15 -9.76
C ASN A 5 6.84 2.08 -9.50
N ILE A 6 5.73 1.51 -9.08
CA ILE A 6 4.52 2.27 -8.79
C ILE A 6 3.86 1.68 -7.55
N ILE A 7 3.56 2.56 -6.61
CA ILE A 7 2.61 2.33 -5.54
C ILE A 7 1.52 3.38 -5.71
N ALA A 8 0.28 2.93 -5.94
CA ALA A 8 -0.86 3.79 -6.19
C ALA A 8 -1.59 4.10 -4.88
N TYR A 9 -1.96 5.37 -4.72
CA TYR A 9 -2.75 5.87 -3.59
C TYR A 9 -3.97 6.63 -4.12
N ARG A 10 -5.14 6.36 -3.55
CA ARG A 10 -6.40 7.04 -3.85
C ARG A 10 -6.52 8.31 -3.02
N LEU A 11 -6.79 9.44 -3.66
CA LEU A 11 -7.25 10.64 -2.98
C LEU A 11 -8.71 10.42 -2.55
N THR A 12 -8.99 10.48 -1.26
CA THR A 12 -10.36 10.28 -0.73
C THR A 12 -11.20 11.55 -0.80
N GLN A 13 -10.58 12.69 -1.09
CA GLN A 13 -11.23 13.99 -1.30
C GLN A 13 -10.50 14.72 -2.44
N PRO A 14 -11.22 15.52 -3.25
CA PRO A 14 -10.60 16.36 -4.27
C PRO A 14 -9.55 17.28 -3.66
N LEU A 15 -8.36 17.29 -4.24
CA LEU A 15 -7.26 18.11 -3.80
C LEU A 15 -7.30 19.46 -4.52
N GLN A 16 -7.73 20.51 -3.82
CA GLN A 16 -7.73 21.87 -4.37
C GLN A 16 -6.35 22.50 -4.14
N ILE A 17 -5.48 22.38 -5.14
CA ILE A 17 -4.13 22.95 -5.11
C ILE A 17 -3.91 23.73 -6.39
N ASP A 18 -3.50 24.99 -6.25
CA ASP A 18 -2.97 25.79 -7.36
C ASP A 18 -1.44 25.68 -7.45
N GLN A 19 -0.92 25.97 -8.64
CA GLN A 19 0.51 25.84 -8.94
C GLN A 19 1.40 26.71 -8.03
N ASP A 20 1.01 27.96 -7.78
CA ASP A 20 1.82 28.90 -6.99
C ASP A 20 1.80 28.53 -5.49
N ALA A 21 0.65 28.14 -4.95
CA ALA A 21 0.55 27.67 -3.57
C ALA A 21 1.32 26.37 -3.35
N LEU A 22 1.28 25.43 -4.31
CA LEU A 22 2.07 24.21 -4.20
C LEU A 22 3.56 24.52 -4.18
N GLU A 23 4.02 25.36 -5.10
CA GLU A 23 5.43 25.71 -5.22
C GLU A 23 5.94 26.36 -3.91
N LYS A 24 5.17 27.29 -3.34
CA LYS A 24 5.45 27.89 -2.03
C LYS A 24 5.46 26.87 -0.90
N ALA A 25 4.48 25.96 -0.88
CA ALA A 25 4.39 24.91 0.13
C ALA A 25 5.59 23.96 0.08
N LEU A 26 5.96 23.48 -1.11
CA LEU A 26 7.12 22.62 -1.32
C LEU A 26 8.43 23.33 -0.91
N ALA A 27 8.55 24.63 -1.21
CA ALA A 27 9.72 25.42 -0.85
C ALA A 27 10.00 25.44 0.66
N THR A 28 8.96 25.40 1.52
CA THR A 28 9.11 25.33 2.99
C THR A 28 9.84 24.06 3.47
N LYS A 29 9.84 23.01 2.65
CA LYS A 29 10.46 21.71 2.92
C LYS A 29 11.49 21.36 1.85
N SER A 30 12.22 22.36 1.35
CA SER A 30 13.31 22.17 0.39
C SER A 30 14.42 21.28 0.96
N PHE A 31 15.05 20.49 0.10
CA PHE A 31 16.15 19.63 0.50
C PHE A 31 17.33 20.43 1.08
N ARG A 32 17.87 19.93 2.19
CA ARG A 32 19.17 20.33 2.74
C ARG A 32 20.02 19.09 3.00
N PRO A 33 21.35 19.17 2.88
CA PRO A 33 22.24 18.07 3.26
C PRO A 33 22.12 17.70 4.75
N CYS A 34 22.51 16.47 5.10
CA CYS A 34 22.60 16.03 6.48
C CYS A 34 23.69 16.80 7.25
N GLU A 35 23.36 17.24 8.45
CA GLU A 35 24.36 17.75 9.39
C GLU A 35 25.22 16.61 9.98
N SER A 36 26.30 16.95 10.69
CA SER A 36 27.28 15.99 11.19
C SER A 36 26.71 14.96 12.17
N GLN A 37 25.63 15.31 12.89
CA GLN A 37 24.94 14.46 13.86
C GLN A 37 23.58 13.97 13.37
N GLU A 38 23.24 14.20 12.11
CA GLU A 38 21.95 13.83 11.54
C GLU A 38 22.07 12.58 10.68
N ALA A 39 21.33 11.53 11.06
CA ALA A 39 21.37 10.25 10.37
C ALA A 39 20.71 10.30 8.99
N SER A 40 19.67 11.13 8.81
CA SER A 40 18.98 11.30 7.54
C SER A 40 18.22 12.62 7.46
N THR A 41 18.19 13.21 6.27
CA THR A 41 17.37 14.36 5.89
C THR A 41 16.56 14.05 4.65
N SER A 42 15.39 14.68 4.53
CA SER A 42 14.56 14.61 3.33
C SER A 42 14.00 15.98 3.01
N GLY A 43 13.90 16.31 1.72
CA GLY A 43 13.25 17.52 1.27
C GLY A 43 13.05 17.56 -0.25
N PHE A 44 12.23 18.49 -0.70
CA PHE A 44 11.86 18.62 -2.10
C PHE A 44 13.00 19.21 -2.92
N VAL A 45 13.14 18.71 -4.14
CA VAL A 45 14.07 19.18 -5.18
C VAL A 45 13.31 19.31 -6.49
N SER A 46 13.92 19.97 -7.48
CA SER A 46 13.31 20.08 -8.80
C SER A 46 12.94 18.70 -9.37
N ALA A 47 11.72 18.60 -9.88
CA ALA A 47 11.24 17.42 -10.60
C ALA A 47 11.86 17.32 -12.01
N LEU A 48 12.43 18.41 -12.53
CA LEU A 48 13.14 18.43 -13.80
C LEU A 48 14.61 18.02 -13.61
N PRO A 49 15.20 17.31 -14.59
CA PRO A 49 16.64 17.06 -14.57
C PRO A 49 17.39 18.40 -14.65
N ALA A 50 18.50 18.50 -13.91
CA ALA A 50 19.36 19.68 -13.97
C ALA A 50 19.83 19.91 -15.41
N THR A 51 19.39 21.01 -16.03
CA THR A 51 19.92 21.44 -17.32
C THR A 51 21.32 22.02 -17.09
N LYS A 52 22.25 21.75 -18.01
CA LYS A 52 23.65 22.21 -17.91
C LYS A 52 23.81 23.74 -18.03
N THR A 53 22.73 24.48 -18.21
CA THR A 53 22.71 25.94 -18.31
C THR A 53 22.54 26.55 -16.93
N GLU A 54 23.64 26.56 -16.16
CA GLU A 54 23.79 27.30 -14.90
C GLU A 54 23.90 28.84 -15.15
N GLU A 55 23.08 29.40 -16.04
CA GLU A 55 23.13 30.83 -16.40
C GLU A 55 21.85 31.60 -16.07
N SER A 56 20.75 30.94 -15.67
CA SER A 56 19.59 31.62 -15.11
C SER A 56 19.66 31.61 -13.58
N ASN A 57 19.69 32.80 -12.97
CA ASN A 57 19.60 33.04 -11.52
C ASN A 57 18.20 32.66 -10.94
N GLU A 58 17.41 31.87 -11.65
CA GLU A 58 16.06 31.50 -11.27
C GLU A 58 16.07 30.22 -10.44
N THR A 59 15.38 30.23 -9.30
CA THR A 59 15.16 29.03 -8.50
C THR A 59 14.42 27.99 -9.34
N PRO A 60 14.97 26.77 -9.52
CA PRO A 60 14.34 25.77 -10.37
C PRO A 60 13.01 25.31 -9.75
N ALA A 61 11.98 25.21 -10.59
CA ALA A 61 10.66 24.75 -10.16
C ALA A 61 10.73 23.36 -9.51
N LEU A 62 10.15 23.23 -8.32
CA LEU A 62 10.02 22.00 -7.53
C LEU A 62 8.93 21.08 -8.06
N SER A 63 7.93 21.66 -8.74
CA SER A 63 6.83 20.93 -9.37
C SER A 63 6.81 21.06 -10.90
N LEU A 64 6.41 19.99 -11.59
CA LEU A 64 6.14 19.98 -13.03
C LEU A 64 4.66 19.69 -13.26
N TRP A 65 3.97 20.58 -13.95
CA TRP A 65 2.53 20.47 -14.24
C TRP A 65 2.30 20.11 -15.71
N ALA A 66 1.52 19.04 -15.95
CA ALA A 66 1.09 18.65 -17.29
C ALA A 66 -0.15 17.75 -17.22
N GLU A 67 -1.10 17.91 -18.14
CA GLU A 67 -2.25 16.99 -18.30
C GLU A 67 -3.10 16.75 -17.02
N ASN A 68 -3.33 17.78 -16.20
CA ASN A 68 -3.97 17.67 -14.87
C ASN A 68 -3.23 16.76 -13.89
N CYS A 69 -1.93 16.57 -14.13
CA CYS A 69 -1.02 15.88 -13.23
C CYS A 69 0.08 16.81 -12.76
N VAL A 70 0.54 16.56 -11.53
CA VAL A 70 1.66 17.27 -10.93
C VAL A 70 2.73 16.27 -10.55
N LEU A 71 3.93 16.46 -11.08
CA LEU A 71 5.10 15.68 -10.70
C LEU A 71 5.94 16.44 -9.68
N ILE A 72 6.31 15.75 -8.60
CA ILE A 72 7.19 16.25 -7.54
C ILE A 72 8.32 15.25 -7.26
N CYS A 73 9.42 15.74 -6.69
CA CYS A 73 10.57 14.91 -6.34
C CYS A 73 11.03 15.17 -4.90
N LEU A 74 11.11 14.10 -4.11
CA LEU A 74 11.70 14.11 -2.78
C LEU A 74 13.11 13.52 -2.84
N MET A 75 14.11 14.31 -2.45
CA MET A 75 15.46 13.81 -2.19
C MET A 75 15.60 13.44 -0.72
N THR A 76 16.18 12.27 -0.46
CA THR A 76 16.55 11.81 0.88
C THR A 76 18.06 11.56 0.91
N GLU A 77 18.74 12.16 1.86
CA GLU A 77 20.13 11.87 2.20
C GLU A 77 20.15 11.04 3.48
N SER A 78 20.92 9.95 3.49
CA SER A 78 21.07 9.08 4.67
C SER A 78 22.53 8.70 4.87
N LYS A 79 22.98 8.71 6.12
CA LYS A 79 24.31 8.27 6.52
C LYS A 79 24.40 6.75 6.41
N ILE A 80 25.40 6.25 5.68
CA ILE A 80 25.63 4.81 5.51
C ILE A 80 26.30 4.29 6.78
N LEU A 81 25.52 3.75 7.70
CA LEU A 81 25.98 3.17 8.95
C LEU A 81 26.23 1.66 8.79
N PRO A 82 27.48 1.17 8.70
CA PRO A 82 27.73 -0.25 8.51
C PRO A 82 27.45 -0.99 9.82
N THR A 83 26.33 -1.68 9.91
CA THR A 83 25.87 -2.39 11.11
C THR A 83 26.94 -3.34 11.66
N ALA A 84 27.70 -4.00 10.78
CA ALA A 84 28.79 -4.88 11.18
C ALA A 84 29.91 -4.12 11.93
N ALA A 85 30.33 -2.95 11.43
CA ALA A 85 31.38 -2.14 12.06
C ALA A 85 30.94 -1.59 13.42
N ILE A 86 29.68 -1.13 13.52
CA ILE A 86 29.11 -0.64 14.78
C ILE A 86 29.06 -1.77 15.81
N ASN A 87 28.53 -2.93 15.43
CA ASN A 87 28.43 -4.08 16.34
C ASN A 87 29.81 -4.55 16.81
N GLN A 88 30.82 -4.55 15.93
CA GLN A 88 32.19 -4.89 16.31
C GLN A 88 32.75 -3.89 17.32
N LYS A 89 32.60 -2.58 17.08
CA LYS A 89 33.11 -1.55 17.99
C LYS A 89 32.42 -1.59 19.37
N VAL A 90 31.12 -1.86 19.40
CA VAL A 90 30.37 -2.09 20.64
C VAL A 90 30.91 -3.31 21.38
N LYS A 91 31.17 -4.41 20.66
CA LYS A 91 31.74 -5.63 21.24
C LYS A 91 33.14 -5.39 21.83
N ASP A 92 33.97 -4.60 21.16
CA ASP A 92 35.31 -4.24 21.62
C ASP A 92 35.23 -3.41 22.91
N LYS A 93 34.42 -2.34 22.94
CA LYS A 93 34.18 -1.52 24.16
C LYS A 93 33.62 -2.34 25.32
N VAL A 94 32.66 -3.23 25.05
CA VAL A 94 32.11 -4.14 26.07
C VAL A 94 33.23 -5.03 26.63
N THR A 95 34.03 -5.64 25.78
CA THR A 95 35.13 -6.52 26.21
C THR A 95 36.17 -5.78 27.05
N GLU A 96 36.45 -4.52 26.73
CA GLU A 96 37.36 -3.66 27.48
C GLU A 96 36.82 -3.33 28.89
N ILE A 97 35.53 -3.00 29.01
CA ILE A 97 34.87 -2.77 30.30
C ILE A 97 34.86 -4.04 31.16
N GLU A 98 34.54 -5.20 30.56
CA GLU A 98 34.52 -6.46 31.31
C GLU A 98 35.89 -6.86 31.85
N LYS A 99 36.96 -6.60 31.07
CA LYS A 99 38.34 -6.87 31.49
C LYS A 99 38.83 -5.90 32.57
N SER A 100 38.55 -4.61 32.42
CA SER A 100 39.05 -3.58 33.34
C SER A 100 38.29 -3.55 34.67
N GLN A 101 36.98 -3.81 34.66
CA GLN A 101 36.12 -3.71 35.83
C GLN A 101 35.74 -5.07 36.43
N LEU A 102 36.21 -6.18 35.85
CA LEU A 102 35.93 -7.56 36.29
C LEU A 102 34.43 -7.84 36.51
N ARG A 103 33.57 -7.22 35.70
CA ARG A 103 32.11 -7.38 35.74
C ARG A 103 31.53 -7.58 34.35
N LYS A 104 30.28 -8.02 34.27
CA LYS A 104 29.55 -8.15 33.00
C LYS A 104 28.84 -6.86 32.61
N VAL A 105 28.78 -6.59 31.30
CA VAL A 105 27.98 -5.50 30.74
C VAL A 105 26.63 -6.05 30.30
N TYR A 106 25.57 -5.49 30.87
CA TYR A 106 24.19 -5.93 30.60
C TYR A 106 23.54 -5.06 29.52
N ARG A 107 22.36 -5.50 29.05
CA ARG A 107 21.66 -4.94 27.88
C ARG A 107 21.57 -3.40 27.88
N LYS A 108 21.12 -2.80 28.98
CA LYS A 108 20.92 -1.34 29.08
C LYS A 108 22.22 -0.55 28.83
N GLU A 109 23.32 -1.00 29.41
CA GLU A 109 24.62 -0.36 29.24
C GLU A 109 25.20 -0.63 27.84
N LYS A 110 24.97 -1.84 27.30
CA LYS A 110 25.34 -2.16 25.92
C LYS A 110 24.61 -1.27 24.89
N ASP A 111 23.33 -0.99 25.12
CA ASP A 111 22.54 -0.09 24.27
C ASP A 111 23.09 1.34 24.38
N GLN A 112 23.45 1.81 25.58
CA GLN A 112 24.10 3.11 25.77
C GLN A 112 25.46 3.22 25.06
N ILE A 113 26.30 2.18 25.16
CA ILE A 113 27.57 2.10 24.43
C ILE A 113 27.32 2.14 22.92
N LYS A 114 26.26 1.50 22.45
CA LYS A 114 25.88 1.51 21.03
C LYS A 114 25.49 2.90 20.57
N ASP A 115 24.70 3.64 21.35
CA ASP A 115 24.30 5.00 21.03
C ASP A 115 25.51 5.96 21.02
N GLU A 116 26.44 5.80 21.97
CA GLU A 116 27.71 6.54 21.98
C GLU A 116 28.56 6.26 20.73
N VAL A 117 28.67 4.98 20.35
CA VAL A 117 29.38 4.59 19.12
C VAL A 117 28.68 5.19 17.90
N LEU A 118 27.35 5.22 17.86
CA LEU A 118 26.63 5.83 16.74
C LEU A 118 26.94 7.34 16.62
N LEU A 119 26.86 8.09 17.72
CA LEU A 119 27.18 9.53 17.74
C LEU A 119 28.64 9.82 17.33
N GLU A 120 29.57 8.93 17.69
CA GLU A 120 30.99 9.04 17.30
C GLU A 120 31.21 8.76 15.80
N TYR A 121 30.42 7.87 15.22
CA TYR A 121 30.58 7.43 13.83
C TYR A 121 29.80 8.29 12.83
N LEU A 122 28.70 8.93 13.22
CA LEU A 122 27.86 9.76 12.34
C LEU A 122 28.65 10.80 11.51
N PRO A 123 29.62 11.54 12.08
CA PRO A 123 30.42 12.50 11.31
C PRO A 123 31.39 11.85 10.32
N LYS A 124 31.77 10.59 10.54
CA LYS A 124 32.82 9.88 9.80
C LYS A 124 32.29 9.04 8.64
N VAL A 125 30.97 8.82 8.58
CA VAL A 125 30.35 7.97 7.56
C VAL A 125 29.92 8.74 6.33
N LEU A 126 30.04 8.09 5.18
CA LEU A 126 29.60 8.63 3.89
C LEU A 126 28.07 8.75 3.87
N SER A 127 27.58 9.78 3.17
CA SER A 127 26.17 9.95 2.87
C SER A 127 25.81 9.26 1.56
N LYS A 128 24.60 8.68 1.48
CA LYS A 128 23.96 8.24 0.25
C LYS A 128 22.71 9.08 0.00
N ARG A 129 22.55 9.56 -1.23
CA ARG A 129 21.33 10.24 -1.70
C ARG A 129 20.46 9.29 -2.51
N SER A 130 19.15 9.46 -2.38
CA SER A 130 18.14 8.78 -3.18
C SER A 130 17.01 9.74 -3.49
N THR A 131 16.43 9.64 -4.68
CA THR A 131 15.27 10.41 -5.10
C THR A 131 14.04 9.52 -5.19
N THR A 132 12.90 10.03 -4.76
CA THR A 132 11.59 9.38 -4.90
C THR A 132 10.68 10.38 -5.60
N TYR A 133 10.09 9.97 -6.71
CA TYR A 133 9.17 10.81 -7.46
C TYR A 133 7.74 10.45 -7.11
N ALA A 134 6.84 11.44 -7.14
CA ALA A 134 5.41 11.19 -7.10
C ALA A 134 4.67 12.03 -8.13
N ALA A 135 3.71 11.43 -8.81
CA ALA A 135 2.76 12.13 -9.66
C ALA A 135 1.38 12.14 -9.01
N ILE A 136 0.81 13.32 -8.87
CA ILE A 136 -0.54 13.55 -8.35
C ILE A 136 -1.45 13.76 -9.56
N ASP A 137 -2.28 12.78 -9.85
CA ASP A 137 -3.28 12.80 -10.91
C ASP A 137 -4.59 13.35 -10.37
N LEU A 138 -4.85 14.63 -10.65
CA LEU A 138 -6.04 15.32 -10.18
C LEU A 138 -7.29 14.89 -10.95
N LYS A 139 -7.14 14.39 -12.18
CA LYS A 139 -8.25 13.92 -13.02
C LYS A 139 -8.81 12.61 -12.47
N ASP A 140 -7.93 11.65 -12.22
CA ASP A 140 -8.33 10.32 -11.77
C ASP A 140 -8.27 10.17 -10.25
N SER A 141 -7.93 11.24 -9.50
CA SER A 141 -7.82 11.24 -8.03
C SER A 141 -6.87 10.17 -7.51
N LEU A 142 -5.72 10.01 -8.16
CA LEU A 142 -4.68 9.04 -7.82
C LEU A 142 -3.34 9.74 -7.56
N VAL A 143 -2.52 9.14 -6.70
CA VAL A 143 -1.12 9.53 -6.50
C VAL A 143 -0.25 8.31 -6.79
N TYR A 144 0.61 8.43 -7.80
CA TYR A 144 1.57 7.40 -8.20
C TYR A 144 2.92 7.72 -7.57
N VAL A 145 3.47 6.80 -6.77
CA VAL A 145 4.78 7.00 -6.14
C VAL A 145 5.80 6.01 -6.71
N ASP A 146 6.92 6.54 -7.26
CA ASP A 146 8.05 5.73 -7.75
C ASP A 146 8.91 5.23 -6.59
N ALA A 147 8.42 4.19 -5.93
CA ALA A 147 9.03 3.64 -4.72
C ALA A 147 9.13 2.11 -4.77
N ASN A 148 10.23 1.59 -4.23
CA ASN A 148 10.44 0.13 -4.13
C ASN A 148 9.65 -0.49 -2.96
N THR A 149 9.27 0.32 -1.97
CA THR A 149 8.63 -0.11 -0.72
C THR A 149 7.58 0.91 -0.28
N HIS A 150 6.52 0.44 0.39
CA HIS A 150 5.53 1.34 0.99
C HIS A 150 6.16 2.33 1.97
N LYS A 151 7.17 1.91 2.75
CA LYS A 151 7.89 2.82 3.67
C LYS A 151 8.49 4.03 2.95
N GLN A 152 9.08 3.83 1.77
CA GLN A 152 9.63 4.91 0.97
C GLN A 152 8.52 5.82 0.43
N ALA A 153 7.38 5.25 0.00
CA ALA A 153 6.25 6.04 -0.47
C ALA A 153 5.61 6.87 0.67
N GLU A 154 5.40 6.27 1.84
CA GLU A 154 4.89 6.95 3.03
C GLU A 154 5.78 8.11 3.47
N ALA A 155 7.11 7.97 3.36
CA ALA A 155 8.02 9.07 3.66
C ALA A 155 7.78 10.29 2.75
N LEU A 156 7.54 10.06 1.45
CA LEU A 156 7.18 11.11 0.51
C LEU A 156 5.81 11.71 0.83
N LEU A 157 4.79 10.88 1.02
CA LEU A 157 3.43 11.34 1.29
C LEU A 157 3.33 12.08 2.62
N SER A 158 4.08 11.66 3.64
CA SER A 158 4.17 12.35 4.94
C SER A 158 4.82 13.73 4.78
N THR A 159 5.93 13.82 4.06
CA THR A 159 6.61 15.10 3.82
C THR A 159 5.73 16.04 2.99
N LEU A 160 5.02 15.51 2.00
CA LEU A 160 4.04 16.28 1.22
C LEU A 160 2.90 16.76 2.10
N ARG A 161 2.31 15.89 2.92
CA ARG A 161 1.25 16.25 3.88
C ARG A 161 1.70 17.36 4.83
N GLU A 162 2.93 17.29 5.35
CA GLU A 162 3.49 18.34 6.19
C GLU A 162 3.65 19.68 5.45
N ALA A 163 3.99 19.65 4.16
CA ALA A 163 4.17 20.86 3.35
C ALA A 163 2.83 21.53 3.00
N ILE A 164 1.83 20.75 2.58
CA ILE A 164 0.51 21.26 2.13
C ILE A 164 -0.55 21.28 3.24
N GLY A 165 -0.21 20.81 4.44
CA GLY A 165 -1.09 20.72 5.61
C GLY A 165 -1.97 19.46 5.64
N SER A 166 -2.74 19.20 4.57
CA SER A 166 -3.64 18.04 4.48
C SER A 166 -3.47 17.28 3.17
N LEU A 167 -3.31 15.96 3.27
CA LEU A 167 -3.23 15.06 2.13
C LEU A 167 -4.07 13.81 2.42
N PRO A 168 -5.34 13.80 1.98
CA PRO A 168 -6.28 12.71 2.24
C PRO A 168 -6.06 11.58 1.24
N VAL A 169 -5.04 10.77 1.49
CA VAL A 169 -4.66 9.63 0.64
C VAL A 169 -4.76 8.31 1.39
N ARG A 170 -5.11 7.25 0.66
CA ARG A 170 -5.05 5.85 1.13
C ARG A 170 -4.42 4.96 0.07
N PRO A 171 -3.66 3.92 0.44
CA PRO A 171 -3.20 2.92 -0.53
C PRO A 171 -4.40 2.34 -1.29
N VAL A 172 -4.25 2.12 -2.59
CA VAL A 172 -5.29 1.45 -3.37
C VAL A 172 -5.41 -0.01 -2.92
N SER A 173 -6.65 -0.45 -2.73
CA SER A 173 -7.03 -1.82 -2.37
C SER A 173 -8.08 -2.33 -3.35
N VAL A 174 -8.14 -3.65 -3.53
CA VAL A 174 -9.01 -4.32 -4.50
C VAL A 174 -9.85 -5.38 -3.79
N LYS A 175 -11.03 -5.67 -4.35
CA LYS A 175 -12.02 -6.55 -3.71
C LYS A 175 -11.58 -8.01 -3.67
N ILE A 176 -10.80 -8.47 -4.65
CA ILE A 176 -10.25 -9.82 -4.68
C ILE A 176 -8.76 -9.73 -4.37
N SER A 177 -8.28 -10.60 -3.48
CA SER A 177 -6.86 -10.68 -3.14
C SER A 177 -6.00 -10.85 -4.41
N PRO A 178 -5.00 -9.98 -4.66
CA PRO A 178 -4.16 -10.10 -5.84
C PRO A 178 -3.47 -11.46 -5.95
N SER A 179 -3.02 -12.03 -4.82
CA SER A 179 -2.43 -13.37 -4.80
C SER A 179 -3.40 -14.45 -5.29
N ALA A 180 -4.69 -14.33 -4.97
CA ALA A 180 -5.71 -15.26 -5.44
C ALA A 180 -5.91 -15.14 -6.96
N THR A 181 -6.06 -13.92 -7.47
CA THR A 181 -6.22 -13.69 -8.92
C THR A 181 -5.01 -14.13 -9.73
N LEU A 182 -3.79 -13.78 -9.28
CA LEU A 182 -2.55 -14.18 -9.95
C LEU A 182 -2.37 -15.70 -9.96
N THR A 183 -2.76 -16.37 -8.87
CA THR A 183 -2.73 -17.83 -8.78
C THR A 183 -3.74 -18.46 -9.74
N ASP A 184 -4.95 -17.89 -9.84
CA ASP A 184 -5.97 -18.37 -10.76
C ASP A 184 -5.56 -18.21 -12.22
N TRP A 185 -5.00 -17.05 -12.57
CA TRP A 185 -4.49 -16.79 -13.93
C TRP A 185 -3.42 -17.79 -14.33
N LEU A 186 -2.47 -18.08 -13.43
CA LEU A 186 -1.41 -19.03 -13.70
C LEU A 186 -1.93 -20.47 -13.77
N LYS A 187 -2.90 -20.81 -12.92
CA LYS A 187 -3.49 -22.17 -12.89
C LYS A 187 -4.30 -22.45 -14.15
N ASN A 188 -5.08 -21.48 -14.61
CA ASN A 188 -5.99 -21.63 -15.75
C ASN A 188 -5.38 -21.19 -17.07
N GLN A 189 -4.17 -20.62 -17.05
CA GLN A 189 -3.47 -20.04 -18.21
C GLN A 189 -4.36 -19.02 -18.94
N GLN A 190 -5.17 -18.29 -18.18
CA GLN A 190 -6.14 -17.34 -18.69
C GLN A 190 -6.09 -16.06 -17.89
N THR A 191 -5.97 -14.95 -18.60
CA THR A 191 -6.00 -13.59 -18.09
C THR A 191 -7.22 -12.86 -18.65
N THR A 192 -7.52 -11.69 -18.09
CA THR A 192 -8.60 -10.81 -18.57
C THR A 192 -8.04 -9.43 -18.91
N ASN A 193 -8.88 -8.55 -19.45
CA ASN A 193 -8.60 -7.11 -19.61
C ASN A 193 -7.25 -6.79 -20.28
N GLY A 194 -6.86 -7.55 -21.31
CA GLY A 194 -5.63 -7.28 -22.09
C GLY A 194 -4.32 -7.64 -21.40
N PHE A 195 -4.35 -8.34 -20.27
CA PHE A 195 -3.14 -8.82 -19.60
C PHE A 195 -2.60 -10.11 -20.24
N PHE A 196 -1.29 -10.31 -20.19
CA PHE A 196 -0.62 -11.54 -20.63
C PHE A 196 0.42 -11.98 -19.61
N ILE A 197 0.51 -13.27 -19.35
CA ILE A 197 1.51 -13.85 -18.44
C ILE A 197 2.85 -13.91 -19.16
N LEU A 198 3.90 -13.44 -18.48
CA LEU A 198 5.29 -13.54 -18.95
C LEU A 198 6.02 -14.66 -18.19
N SER A 199 7.35 -14.67 -18.21
CA SER A 199 8.17 -15.81 -17.81
C SER A 199 8.74 -15.77 -16.39
N ASP A 200 8.32 -14.81 -15.57
CA ASP A 200 8.82 -14.67 -14.19
C ASP A 200 7.68 -14.74 -13.16
N CYS A 201 7.84 -15.57 -12.12
CA CYS A 201 6.93 -15.57 -10.97
C CYS A 201 7.61 -15.96 -9.65
N GLU A 202 7.02 -15.55 -8.54
CA GLU A 202 7.38 -16.00 -7.18
C GLU A 202 6.14 -16.61 -6.52
N MET A 203 6.32 -17.75 -5.87
CA MET A 203 5.26 -18.46 -5.15
C MET A 203 5.66 -18.75 -3.71
N ARG A 204 4.68 -18.74 -2.81
CA ARG A 204 4.87 -19.01 -1.38
C ARG A 204 3.76 -19.89 -0.83
N THR A 205 4.03 -20.59 0.26
CA THR A 205 2.98 -21.32 1.00
C THR A 205 2.32 -20.36 1.99
N ILE A 206 0.98 -20.38 2.11
CA ILE A 206 0.22 -19.44 2.96
C ILE A 206 0.70 -19.44 4.43
N ALA A 207 1.04 -20.62 4.95
CA ALA A 207 1.42 -20.79 6.36
C ALA A 207 2.92 -20.58 6.64
N ASP A 208 3.75 -20.46 5.60
CA ASP A 208 5.20 -20.41 5.75
C ASP A 208 5.81 -19.40 4.75
N GLU A 209 6.20 -18.24 5.28
CA GLU A 209 6.89 -17.20 4.51
C GLU A 209 8.30 -17.61 4.05
N VAL A 210 8.88 -18.68 4.63
CA VAL A 210 10.23 -19.16 4.30
C VAL A 210 10.23 -20.03 3.04
N SER A 211 9.17 -20.80 2.78
CA SER A 211 9.07 -21.69 1.62
C SER A 211 8.73 -20.95 0.33
N VAL A 212 9.75 -20.32 -0.27
CA VAL A 212 9.65 -19.52 -1.50
C VAL A 212 10.20 -20.29 -2.71
N VAL A 213 9.46 -20.29 -3.82
CA VAL A 213 9.93 -20.76 -5.14
C VAL A 213 9.93 -19.58 -6.10
N ARG A 214 10.97 -19.46 -6.92
CA ARG A 214 11.10 -18.40 -7.93
C ARG A 214 11.43 -19.01 -9.27
N PHE A 215 10.66 -18.60 -10.28
CA PHE A 215 10.89 -18.91 -11.68
C PHE A 215 11.30 -17.62 -12.40
N THR A 216 12.30 -17.72 -13.27
CA THR A 216 12.82 -16.57 -14.01
C THR A 216 13.17 -17.02 -15.41
N ASN A 217 12.61 -16.34 -16.40
CA ASN A 217 12.73 -16.70 -17.81
C ASN A 217 12.34 -18.18 -18.08
N GLU A 218 11.26 -18.63 -17.46
CA GLU A 218 10.75 -20.00 -17.55
C GLU A 218 9.38 -20.05 -18.27
N ASP A 219 9.03 -21.20 -18.84
CA ASP A 219 7.67 -21.44 -19.31
C ASP A 219 6.74 -21.71 -18.12
N LEU A 220 5.92 -20.72 -17.76
CA LEU A 220 5.01 -20.82 -16.63
C LEU A 220 3.77 -21.70 -16.90
N SER A 221 3.63 -22.24 -18.11
CA SER A 221 2.62 -23.26 -18.44
C SER A 221 3.13 -24.69 -18.21
N SER A 222 4.40 -24.86 -17.87
CA SER A 222 5.02 -26.17 -17.64
C SER A 222 4.43 -26.91 -16.44
N GLU A 223 4.41 -28.25 -16.52
CA GLU A 223 3.92 -29.13 -15.44
C GLU A 223 4.70 -28.93 -14.13
N GLU A 224 5.98 -28.55 -14.18
CA GLU A 224 6.79 -28.25 -13.01
C GLU A 224 6.22 -27.08 -12.21
N VAL A 225 5.87 -25.98 -12.90
CA VAL A 225 5.28 -24.78 -12.30
C VAL A 225 3.88 -25.10 -11.77
N LEU A 226 3.05 -25.80 -12.56
CA LEU A 226 1.69 -26.16 -12.15
C LEU A 226 1.67 -27.11 -10.94
N ASN A 227 2.65 -27.99 -10.80
CA ASN A 227 2.78 -28.87 -9.63
C ASN A 227 2.98 -28.11 -8.32
N HIS A 228 3.70 -26.98 -8.35
CA HIS A 228 3.82 -26.12 -7.16
C HIS A 228 2.48 -25.50 -6.74
N LEU A 229 1.64 -25.10 -7.71
CA LEU A 229 0.30 -24.60 -7.42
C LEU A 229 -0.59 -25.71 -6.86
N ARG A 230 -0.54 -26.93 -7.43
CA ARG A 230 -1.26 -28.11 -6.92
C ARG A 230 -0.82 -28.49 -5.49
N ALA A 231 0.45 -28.24 -5.15
CA ALA A 231 0.99 -28.41 -3.80
C ALA A 231 0.57 -27.31 -2.80
N GLY A 232 -0.29 -26.36 -3.21
CA GLY A 232 -0.85 -25.33 -2.35
C GLY A 232 -0.01 -24.06 -2.23
N LYS A 233 0.97 -23.85 -3.12
CA LYS A 233 1.66 -22.56 -3.22
C LYS A 233 0.77 -21.54 -3.92
N MET A 234 0.79 -20.31 -3.44
CA MET A 234 0.13 -19.17 -4.03
C MET A 234 1.15 -18.23 -4.67
N VAL A 235 0.76 -17.61 -5.78
CA VAL A 235 1.59 -16.63 -6.49
C VAL A 235 1.59 -15.33 -5.70
N THR A 236 2.78 -14.84 -5.37
CA THR A 236 2.98 -13.55 -4.67
C THR A 236 3.59 -12.48 -5.57
N LYS A 237 4.23 -12.90 -6.67
CA LYS A 237 4.72 -12.01 -7.72
C LYS A 237 4.49 -12.66 -9.08
N LEU A 238 3.96 -11.90 -10.03
CA LEU A 238 3.80 -12.37 -11.40
C LEU A 238 4.21 -11.27 -12.37
N ARG A 239 5.06 -11.62 -13.34
CA ARG A 239 5.40 -10.73 -14.43
C ARG A 239 4.36 -10.82 -15.53
N LEU A 240 3.89 -9.65 -15.95
CA LEU A 240 2.78 -9.47 -16.84
C LEU A 240 3.14 -8.45 -17.93
N ALA A 241 2.52 -8.61 -19.08
CA ALA A 241 2.39 -7.54 -20.07
C ALA A 241 0.94 -7.05 -20.08
N PHE A 242 0.74 -5.79 -20.45
CA PHE A 242 -0.56 -5.22 -20.74
C PHE A 242 -0.57 -4.76 -22.19
N GLU A 243 -1.34 -5.46 -23.01
CA GLU A 243 -1.39 -5.29 -24.45
C GLU A 243 0.04 -5.29 -25.06
N ASP A 244 0.28 -4.43 -26.03
CA ASP A 244 1.59 -4.13 -26.63
C ASP A 244 2.17 -2.80 -26.10
N LYS A 245 1.72 -2.37 -24.90
CA LYS A 245 2.04 -1.04 -24.35
C LYS A 245 3.09 -1.07 -23.26
N LEU A 246 3.03 -2.06 -22.37
CA LEU A 246 3.93 -2.11 -21.21
C LEU A 246 4.10 -3.51 -20.63
N SER A 247 5.17 -3.68 -19.86
CA SER A 247 5.42 -4.83 -19.00
C SER A 247 5.72 -4.41 -17.57
N PHE A 248 5.39 -5.27 -16.62
CA PHE A 248 5.56 -5.02 -15.18
C PHE A 248 5.53 -6.33 -14.38
N THR A 249 5.90 -6.25 -13.10
CA THR A 249 5.71 -7.32 -12.12
C THR A 249 4.71 -6.85 -11.09
N LEU A 250 3.56 -7.52 -11.01
CA LEU A 250 2.57 -7.29 -9.96
C LEU A 250 2.94 -8.09 -8.72
N MET A 251 2.88 -7.44 -7.56
CA MET A 251 3.04 -8.07 -6.26
C MET A 251 1.68 -8.23 -5.57
N ASP A 252 1.57 -9.19 -4.66
CA ASP A 252 0.38 -9.46 -3.84
C ASP A 252 -0.10 -8.26 -3.00
N ASN A 253 0.80 -7.36 -2.65
CA ASN A 253 0.56 -6.14 -1.90
C ASN A 253 0.26 -4.90 -2.78
N MET A 254 -0.16 -5.09 -4.03
CA MET A 254 -0.46 -4.01 -4.99
C MET A 254 0.75 -3.15 -5.40
N GLN A 255 1.98 -3.56 -5.08
CA GLN A 255 3.16 -2.92 -5.64
C GLN A 255 3.37 -3.37 -7.09
N ILE A 256 3.60 -2.41 -7.98
CA ILE A 256 3.98 -2.66 -9.37
C ILE A 256 5.47 -2.38 -9.50
N LYS A 257 6.24 -3.39 -9.90
CA LYS A 257 7.70 -3.29 -10.04
C LYS A 257 8.14 -3.51 -11.47
N ALA A 258 9.34 -3.04 -11.78
CA ALA A 258 9.92 -3.16 -13.12
C ALA A 258 8.95 -2.69 -14.21
N PHE A 259 8.23 -1.59 -13.93
CA PHE A 259 7.31 -0.97 -14.87
C PHE A 259 8.10 -0.44 -16.07
N ARG A 260 7.77 -0.94 -17.26
CA ARG A 260 8.45 -0.59 -18.50
C ARG A 260 7.43 -0.36 -19.60
N LEU A 261 7.47 0.82 -20.20
CA LEU A 261 6.75 1.12 -21.43
C LEU A 261 7.48 0.50 -22.63
N GLU A 262 6.74 0.09 -23.64
CA GLU A 262 7.30 -0.40 -24.90
C GLU A 262 7.97 0.74 -25.68
N ASP A 263 9.02 0.39 -26.43
CA ASP A 263 9.90 1.36 -27.09
C ASP A 263 9.14 2.24 -28.10
N ILE A 264 8.07 1.71 -28.71
CA ILE A 264 7.19 2.46 -29.64
C ILE A 264 6.58 3.69 -28.95
N LEU A 265 6.11 3.56 -27.71
CA LEU A 265 5.53 4.67 -26.95
C LEU A 265 6.60 5.69 -26.54
N LEU A 266 7.80 5.21 -26.23
CA LEU A 266 8.94 6.08 -25.88
C LEU A 266 9.41 6.88 -27.10
N ASP A 267 9.46 6.26 -28.28
CA ASP A 267 9.81 6.91 -29.53
C ASP A 267 8.77 7.96 -29.94
N GLN A 268 7.48 7.70 -29.70
CA GLN A 268 6.42 8.69 -29.89
C GLN A 268 6.61 9.90 -28.96
N ALA A 269 6.80 9.66 -27.66
CA ALA A 269 7.05 10.72 -26.71
C ALA A 269 8.31 11.56 -27.04
N SER A 270 9.35 10.91 -27.56
CA SER A 270 10.57 11.59 -28.02
C SER A 270 10.29 12.51 -29.21
N LYS A 271 9.49 12.05 -30.19
CA LYS A 271 9.08 12.87 -31.35
C LYS A 271 8.23 14.08 -30.95
N ASP A 272 7.34 13.90 -29.97
CA ASP A 272 6.48 14.97 -29.48
C ASP A 272 7.22 15.99 -28.59
N GLY A 273 8.33 15.57 -27.97
CA GLY A 273 9.08 16.34 -26.98
C GLY A 273 10.13 17.31 -27.53
N GLY A 274 10.31 17.40 -28.85
CA GLY A 274 11.28 18.32 -29.46
C GLY A 274 12.76 18.03 -29.11
N ASP A 275 13.63 19.03 -29.29
CA ASP A 275 15.09 18.86 -29.18
C ASP A 275 15.65 19.12 -27.77
N ASP A 276 14.92 19.84 -26.92
CA ASP A 276 15.41 20.19 -25.59
C ASP A 276 15.09 19.12 -24.55
N SER A 277 16.03 18.92 -23.62
CA SER A 277 15.93 17.83 -22.63
C SER A 277 14.76 17.97 -21.67
N ALA A 278 14.26 19.20 -21.41
CA ALA A 278 13.17 19.42 -20.48
C ALA A 278 11.82 19.06 -21.14
N SER A 279 11.61 19.47 -22.38
CA SER A 279 10.44 19.12 -23.19
C SER A 279 10.38 17.62 -23.46
N GLN A 280 11.49 16.96 -23.80
CA GLN A 280 11.55 15.50 -23.91
C GLN A 280 11.16 14.80 -22.60
N TYR A 281 11.67 15.30 -21.48
CA TYR A 281 11.34 14.76 -20.16
C TYR A 281 9.85 14.92 -19.83
N CYS A 282 9.26 16.07 -20.17
CA CYS A 282 7.83 16.35 -20.01
C CYS A 282 6.98 15.44 -20.90
N ALA A 283 7.33 15.29 -22.18
CA ALA A 283 6.62 14.41 -23.11
C ALA A 283 6.63 12.94 -22.66
N THR A 284 7.77 12.42 -22.19
CA THR A 284 7.83 11.06 -21.62
C THR A 284 6.98 10.93 -20.35
N PHE A 285 6.94 11.97 -19.52
CA PHE A 285 6.10 12.00 -18.32
C PHE A 285 4.61 11.95 -18.69
N VAL A 286 4.17 12.80 -19.62
CA VAL A 286 2.80 12.80 -20.14
C VAL A 286 2.43 11.43 -20.71
N MET A 287 3.28 10.83 -21.54
CA MET A 287 3.06 9.48 -22.08
C MET A 287 2.88 8.43 -20.98
N SER A 288 3.72 8.50 -19.93
CA SER A 288 3.62 7.60 -18.78
C SER A 288 2.29 7.75 -18.06
N ILE A 289 1.84 8.98 -17.82
CA ILE A 289 0.56 9.26 -17.16
C ILE A 289 -0.62 8.76 -18.00
N LEU A 290 -0.67 9.12 -19.28
CA LEU A 290 -1.76 8.69 -20.16
C LEU A 290 -1.85 7.16 -20.24
N THR A 291 -0.71 6.49 -20.27
CA THR A 291 -0.66 5.02 -20.23
C THR A 291 -1.18 4.48 -18.90
N LEU A 292 -0.80 5.08 -17.76
CA LEU A 292 -1.29 4.66 -16.44
C LEU A 292 -2.80 4.85 -16.28
N ARG A 293 -3.35 5.94 -16.79
CA ARG A 293 -4.80 6.20 -16.80
C ARG A 293 -5.59 5.14 -17.57
N ASN A 294 -4.99 4.56 -18.61
CA ASN A 294 -5.58 3.45 -19.35
C ASN A 294 -5.35 2.10 -18.64
N PHE A 295 -4.16 1.86 -18.11
CA PHE A 295 -3.76 0.59 -17.54
C PHE A 295 -4.37 0.29 -16.16
N LEU A 296 -4.37 1.25 -15.22
CA LEU A 296 -4.78 0.98 -13.83
C LEU A 296 -6.26 0.62 -13.68
N PRO A 297 -7.23 1.26 -14.36
CA PRO A 297 -8.63 0.84 -14.29
C PRO A 297 -8.82 -0.61 -14.73
N ASN A 298 -8.14 -1.01 -15.82
CA ASN A 298 -8.16 -2.40 -16.30
C ASN A 298 -7.54 -3.36 -15.28
N LEU A 299 -6.45 -2.97 -14.62
CA LEU A 299 -5.84 -3.75 -13.55
C LEU A 299 -6.80 -3.91 -12.35
N PHE A 300 -7.44 -2.83 -11.92
CA PHE A 300 -8.36 -2.89 -10.78
C PHE A 300 -9.57 -3.76 -11.09
N GLU A 301 -10.17 -3.61 -12.28
CA GLU A 301 -11.29 -4.45 -12.72
C GLU A 301 -10.91 -5.93 -12.78
N ALA A 302 -9.74 -6.24 -13.36
CA ALA A 302 -9.17 -7.59 -13.41
C ALA A 302 -8.96 -8.21 -12.02
N LEU A 303 -8.73 -7.39 -11.00
CA LEU A 303 -8.60 -7.79 -9.59
C LEU A 303 -9.94 -7.71 -8.82
N GLY A 304 -11.07 -7.75 -9.51
CA GLY A 304 -12.41 -7.74 -8.92
C GLY A 304 -12.97 -6.35 -8.61
N GLY A 305 -12.31 -5.30 -9.08
CA GLY A 305 -12.64 -3.90 -8.84
C GLY A 305 -11.92 -3.32 -7.62
N GLU A 306 -11.77 -1.99 -7.63
CA GLU A 306 -11.22 -1.26 -6.49
C GLU A 306 -12.20 -1.28 -5.31
N GLU A 307 -11.65 -1.47 -4.11
CA GLU A 307 -12.34 -1.24 -2.85
C GLU A 307 -12.27 0.24 -2.52
N VAL A 308 -13.12 1.03 -3.17
CA VAL A 308 -13.24 2.46 -2.90
C VAL A 308 -13.90 2.64 -1.53
N PRO A 309 -13.23 3.26 -0.56
CA PRO A 309 -13.89 3.56 0.70
C PRO A 309 -15.01 4.55 0.44
N ALA A 310 -16.20 4.22 0.96
CA ALA A 310 -17.33 5.13 1.03
C ALA A 310 -16.85 6.50 1.55
N SER A 311 -17.21 7.59 0.85
CA SER A 311 -16.88 8.94 1.29
C SER A 311 -17.49 9.20 2.68
N ILE A 312 -17.02 10.19 3.44
CA ILE A 312 -17.58 10.50 4.77
C ILE A 312 -19.09 10.85 4.65
N ASP A 313 -19.53 11.35 3.50
CA ASP A 313 -20.95 11.57 3.20
C ASP A 313 -21.70 10.25 2.96
N ASP A 314 -21.06 9.25 2.36
CA ASP A 314 -21.60 7.90 2.26
C ASP A 314 -21.58 7.15 3.60
N ALA A 315 -20.70 7.50 4.54
CA ALA A 315 -20.62 6.85 5.85
C ALA A 315 -21.87 7.10 6.71
N ALA A 316 -22.56 8.22 6.52
CA ALA A 316 -23.88 8.45 7.14
C ALA A 316 -24.95 7.53 6.53
N GLY A 317 -24.96 7.35 5.20
CA GLY A 317 -25.85 6.40 4.53
C GLY A 317 -25.50 4.93 4.81
N THR A 318 -24.22 4.62 5.00
CA THR A 318 -23.74 3.26 5.29
C THR A 318 -23.96 2.91 6.76
N ALA A 319 -23.74 3.85 7.68
CA ALA A 319 -24.07 3.66 9.10
C ALA A 319 -25.58 3.48 9.28
N GLN A 320 -26.40 4.29 8.60
CA GLN A 320 -27.85 4.17 8.67
C GLN A 320 -28.37 2.88 8.01
N SER A 321 -27.78 2.43 6.89
CA SER A 321 -28.14 1.15 6.27
C SER A 321 -27.63 -0.07 7.06
N VAL A 322 -26.47 0.02 7.72
CA VAL A 322 -25.97 -1.03 8.61
C VAL A 322 -26.80 -1.09 9.89
N GLU A 323 -27.17 0.05 10.49
CA GLU A 323 -28.10 0.09 11.63
C GLU A 323 -29.47 -0.46 11.23
N THR A 324 -30.02 -0.07 10.09
CA THR A 324 -31.29 -0.60 9.57
C THR A 324 -31.22 -2.11 9.32
N ALA A 325 -30.14 -2.60 8.70
CA ALA A 325 -29.95 -4.03 8.44
C ALA A 325 -29.78 -4.85 9.74
N VAL A 326 -29.12 -4.28 10.75
CA VAL A 326 -29.00 -4.90 12.08
C VAL A 326 -30.35 -4.92 12.78
N GLU A 327 -31.12 -3.85 12.74
CA GLU A 327 -32.47 -3.80 13.30
C GLU A 327 -33.43 -4.77 12.62
N ASP A 328 -33.38 -4.88 11.29
CA ASP A 328 -34.18 -5.83 10.52
C ASP A 328 -33.80 -7.28 10.84
N LEU A 329 -32.51 -7.56 11.02
CA LEU A 329 -32.05 -8.88 11.45
C LEU A 329 -32.50 -9.22 12.87
N ILE A 330 -32.48 -8.25 13.79
CA ILE A 330 -32.99 -8.42 15.15
C ILE A 330 -34.51 -8.68 15.12
N ARG A 331 -35.27 -7.92 14.33
CA ARG A 331 -36.73 -8.09 14.19
C ARG A 331 -37.07 -9.46 13.60
N ALA A 332 -36.32 -9.91 12.58
CA ALA A 332 -36.52 -11.23 11.99
C ALA A 332 -36.16 -12.35 12.99
N ALA A 333 -35.10 -12.18 13.78
CA ALA A 333 -34.72 -13.13 14.83
C ALA A 333 -35.76 -13.20 15.94
N GLU A 334 -36.33 -12.07 16.35
CA GLU A 334 -37.43 -12.00 17.32
C GLU A 334 -38.64 -12.81 16.83
N GLN A 335 -39.11 -12.54 15.62
CA GLN A 335 -40.25 -13.26 15.04
C GLN A 335 -40.00 -14.77 14.97
N PHE A 336 -38.81 -15.18 14.51
CA PHE A 336 -38.44 -16.59 14.48
C PHE A 336 -38.44 -17.25 15.87
N VAL A 337 -37.92 -16.55 16.89
CA VAL A 337 -37.84 -17.08 18.27
C VAL A 337 -39.23 -17.18 18.89
N VAL A 338 -40.10 -16.19 18.66
CA VAL A 338 -41.51 -16.22 19.12
C VAL A 338 -42.29 -17.34 18.43
N ASP A 339 -42.15 -17.50 17.11
CA ASP A 339 -42.90 -18.51 16.36
C ASP A 339 -42.45 -19.94 16.70
N THR A 340 -41.13 -20.16 16.83
CA THR A 340 -40.58 -21.50 17.02
C THR A 340 -40.35 -21.88 18.48
N GLN A 341 -40.45 -20.90 19.39
CA GLN A 341 -40.15 -21.05 20.82
C GLN A 341 -38.72 -21.59 21.07
N ARG A 342 -37.78 -21.33 20.14
CA ARG A 342 -36.39 -21.81 20.18
C ARG A 342 -35.41 -20.64 20.22
N ALA A 343 -34.85 -20.37 21.40
CA ALA A 343 -33.92 -19.27 21.66
C ALA A 343 -32.43 -19.71 21.76
N SER A 344 -32.05 -20.85 21.19
CA SER A 344 -30.65 -21.29 21.23
C SER A 344 -29.81 -20.62 20.13
N ILE A 345 -28.54 -20.31 20.45
CA ILE A 345 -27.58 -19.71 19.51
C ILE A 345 -27.49 -20.56 18.23
N SER A 346 -27.42 -21.88 18.36
CA SER A 346 -27.33 -22.81 17.24
C SER A 346 -28.58 -22.82 16.33
N ALA A 347 -29.77 -22.57 16.86
CA ALA A 347 -30.99 -22.46 16.06
C ALA A 347 -30.97 -21.18 15.20
N ILE A 348 -30.56 -20.05 15.79
CA ILE A 348 -30.44 -18.77 15.09
C ILE A 348 -29.35 -18.83 14.02
N GLN A 349 -28.18 -19.42 14.31
CA GLN A 349 -27.12 -19.63 13.33
C GLN A 349 -27.62 -20.36 12.07
N ARG A 350 -28.37 -21.46 12.25
CA ARG A 350 -28.86 -22.27 11.13
C ARG A 350 -29.95 -21.55 10.34
N LYS A 351 -30.84 -20.81 11.01
CA LYS A 351 -31.93 -20.10 10.34
C LYS A 351 -31.44 -18.92 9.50
N PHE A 352 -30.51 -18.13 10.05
CA PHE A 352 -30.03 -16.90 9.42
C PHE A 352 -28.69 -17.05 8.69
N LYS A 353 -28.08 -18.25 8.72
CA LYS A 353 -26.78 -18.56 8.11
C LYS A 353 -25.67 -17.61 8.55
N ILE A 354 -25.64 -17.29 9.84
CA ILE A 354 -24.68 -16.37 10.46
C ILE A 354 -23.68 -17.08 11.37
N GLY A 355 -22.55 -16.43 11.64
CA GLY A 355 -21.51 -16.95 12.54
C GLY A 355 -21.95 -17.01 14.01
N TYR A 356 -21.24 -17.80 14.83
CA TYR A 356 -21.58 -18.01 16.24
C TYR A 356 -21.66 -16.72 17.05
N ASN A 357 -20.65 -15.86 16.94
CA ASN A 357 -20.59 -14.59 17.70
C ASN A 357 -21.73 -13.63 17.31
N GLN A 358 -22.15 -13.63 16.04
CA GLN A 358 -23.26 -12.80 15.57
C GLN A 358 -24.59 -13.32 16.10
N ALA A 359 -24.79 -14.64 16.09
CA ALA A 359 -25.97 -15.26 16.69
C ALA A 359 -26.02 -15.05 18.21
N ALA A 360 -24.88 -15.10 18.92
CA ALA A 360 -24.82 -14.82 20.35
C ALA A 360 -25.27 -13.39 20.67
N ARG A 361 -24.77 -12.39 19.93
CA ARG A 361 -25.19 -10.99 20.07
C ARG A 361 -26.67 -10.76 19.77
N LEU A 362 -27.24 -11.49 18.81
CA LEU A 362 -28.68 -11.44 18.56
C LEU A 362 -29.46 -11.98 19.77
N VAL A 363 -29.03 -13.10 20.36
CA VAL A 363 -29.67 -13.64 21.59
C VAL A 363 -29.57 -12.65 22.75
N GLU A 364 -28.43 -12.00 22.95
CA GLU A 364 -28.25 -10.96 23.98
C GLU A 364 -29.15 -9.75 23.72
N SER A 365 -29.32 -9.34 22.45
CA SER A 365 -30.22 -8.26 22.07
C SER A 365 -31.69 -8.61 22.34
N LEU A 366 -32.07 -9.86 22.10
CA LEU A 366 -33.42 -10.37 22.41
C LEU A 366 -33.64 -10.47 23.93
N GLU A 367 -32.61 -10.79 24.70
CA GLU A 367 -32.66 -10.79 26.18
C GLU A 367 -32.86 -9.38 26.71
N ALA A 368 -32.09 -8.41 26.19
CA ALA A 368 -32.22 -7.00 26.55
C ALA A 368 -33.60 -6.41 26.19
N LYS A 369 -34.21 -6.89 25.09
CA LYS A 369 -35.58 -6.53 24.69
C LYS A 369 -36.68 -7.28 25.47
N GLY A 370 -36.32 -8.22 26.34
CA GLY A 370 -37.29 -9.00 27.12
C GLY A 370 -38.02 -10.09 26.34
N VAL A 371 -37.55 -10.45 25.14
CA VAL A 371 -38.13 -11.52 24.31
C VAL A 371 -37.73 -12.90 24.84
N VAL A 372 -36.52 -13.02 25.40
CA VAL A 372 -35.97 -14.27 25.95
C VAL A 372 -35.47 -14.05 27.37
N SER A 373 -35.51 -15.10 28.19
CA SER A 373 -34.97 -15.08 29.53
C SER A 373 -33.45 -15.03 29.54
N ALA A 374 -32.90 -14.64 30.69
CA ALA A 374 -31.54 -14.94 31.05
C ALA A 374 -31.28 -16.46 30.96
N MET A 375 -30.03 -16.81 30.71
CA MET A 375 -29.58 -18.19 30.63
C MET A 375 -29.72 -18.87 31.99
N ASN A 376 -30.39 -20.02 32.04
CA ASN A 376 -30.50 -20.80 33.26
C ASN A 376 -29.20 -21.59 33.55
N GLN A 377 -29.14 -22.26 34.71
CA GLN A 377 -27.96 -23.04 35.13
C GLN A 377 -27.60 -24.20 34.18
N GLN A 378 -28.50 -24.59 33.27
CA GLN A 378 -28.29 -25.64 32.27
C GLN A 378 -27.93 -25.07 30.88
N GLY A 379 -27.74 -23.75 30.76
CA GLY A 379 -27.41 -23.10 29.49
C GLY A 379 -28.61 -22.86 28.56
N ALA A 380 -29.83 -23.10 29.03
CA ALA A 380 -31.05 -22.92 28.25
C ALA A 380 -31.73 -21.57 28.53
N ARG A 381 -32.42 -21.05 27.51
CA ARG A 381 -33.17 -19.78 27.54
C ARG A 381 -34.62 -20.05 27.16
N THR A 382 -35.57 -19.44 27.85
CA THR A 382 -37.00 -19.56 27.57
C THR A 382 -37.52 -18.30 26.89
N VAL A 383 -38.41 -18.44 25.92
CA VAL A 383 -39.06 -17.30 25.26
C VAL A 383 -40.14 -16.74 26.20
N LEU A 384 -40.08 -15.44 26.46
CA LEU A 384 -40.97 -14.75 27.41
C LEU A 384 -42.20 -14.15 26.73
N THR A 385 -42.14 -13.91 25.41
CA THR A 385 -43.26 -13.41 24.63
C THR A 385 -44.18 -14.56 24.18
N PRO A 386 -45.49 -14.49 24.42
CA PRO A 386 -46.43 -15.54 24.01
C PRO A 386 -46.53 -15.61 22.47
N ALA A 387 -46.53 -16.82 21.93
CA ALA A 387 -46.80 -17.08 20.52
C ALA A 387 -48.26 -16.69 20.20
N GLY A 388 -48.46 -15.48 19.65
CA GLY A 388 -49.79 -15.01 19.23
C GLY A 388 -50.15 -13.55 19.54
N ALA A 389 -49.24 -12.70 19.99
CA ALA A 389 -49.48 -11.25 20.02
C ALA A 389 -49.12 -10.60 18.68
N ALA A 390 -49.78 -11.03 17.60
CA ALA A 390 -49.84 -10.27 16.35
C ALA A 390 -51.06 -9.35 16.42
N ALA A 391 -50.87 -8.06 16.14
CA ALA A 391 -51.97 -7.17 15.73
C ALA A 391 -52.48 -7.58 14.35
#